data_AF-A0A511D8Y8-F1
#
_entry.id   AF-A0A511D8Y8-F1
#
_cell.length_a   1.000
_cell.length_b   1.000
_cell.length_c   1.000
_cell.angle_alpha   90.00
_cell.angle_beta   90.00
_cell.angle_gamma   90.00
#
_symmetry.space_group_name_H-M   'P 1'
#
loop_
_entity.id
_entity.type
_entity.pdbx_description
1 polymer ?
#
loop_
_entity_poly.entity_id
_entity_poly.type
_entity_poly.pdbx_seq_one_letter_code
_entity_poly.pdbx_strand_id
1 'polypeptide(L)'
;MTDAPAPALDVRSDICWSDETSVTVLGRDLCTDLIGKVDLGAFAFLLLTERMPADAEAALFNAALVSLVEHGITPNALATRLTYLGAPESLQSAVAAGLLGLGSRFVGTIEGSAQYLAAGASSLGADADDDAIAAEAARIVDGFRSRREHVPGVGHPIHKPVDPRAEALLDLATSLGFPSVPGRLLRAVSAAASEASGRSLPPNITGAIGASVVLLGVDWRIARGLGVIARTVGLVGHLREELAEPMANTIWRTTDDSATRHLRP
;
A
#
# COMPACT_ATOMS: atom_id res chain seq x y z
N MET A 1 15.18 -30.90 45.89
CA MET A 1 14.53 -30.55 44.61
C MET A 1 14.86 -29.10 44.36
N THR A 2 15.87 -28.86 43.55
CA THR A 2 16.34 -27.52 43.20
C THR A 2 15.45 -26.97 42.09
N ASP A 3 14.69 -25.93 42.38
CA ASP A 3 14.06 -25.05 41.38
C ASP A 3 15.18 -24.34 40.60
N ALA A 4 15.71 -25.01 39.57
CA ALA A 4 16.52 -24.33 38.59
C ALA A 4 15.56 -23.50 37.71
N PRO A 5 15.73 -22.16 37.62
CA PRO A 5 14.90 -21.37 36.72
C PRO A 5 15.06 -21.92 35.30
N ALA A 6 13.94 -22.09 34.60
CA ALA A 6 13.94 -22.48 33.19
C ALA A 6 14.88 -21.53 32.43
N PRO A 7 15.69 -22.02 31.47
CA PRO A 7 16.56 -21.15 30.69
C PRO A 7 15.72 -20.03 30.09
N ALA A 8 16.09 -18.78 30.37
CA ALA A 8 15.43 -17.63 29.80
C ALA A 8 15.38 -17.83 28.29
N LEU A 9 14.17 -17.91 27.73
CA LEU A 9 14.02 -17.95 26.29
C LEU A 9 14.58 -16.62 25.77
N ASP A 10 15.66 -16.69 25.01
CA ASP A 10 16.29 -15.53 24.38
C ASP A 10 15.38 -15.04 23.24
N VAL A 11 14.37 -14.26 23.62
CA VAL A 11 13.43 -13.61 22.71
C VAL A 11 13.85 -12.14 22.59
N ARG A 12 14.26 -11.74 21.38
CA ARG A 12 14.81 -10.41 21.10
C ARG A 12 13.96 -9.62 20.11
N SER A 13 13.86 -8.30 20.35
CA SER A 13 13.32 -7.29 19.44
C SER A 13 14.15 -6.02 19.57
N ASP A 14 14.52 -5.42 18.44
CA ASP A 14 15.34 -4.19 18.39
C ASP A 14 14.52 -2.93 18.04
N ILE A 15 13.20 -3.06 17.88
CA ILE A 15 12.33 -1.97 17.40
C ILE A 15 12.10 -0.91 18.50
N CYS A 16 11.68 -1.35 19.69
CA CYS A 16 11.22 -0.45 20.74
C CYS A 16 11.39 -1.07 22.12
N TRP A 17 11.71 -0.22 23.09
CA TRP A 17 11.69 -0.52 24.52
C TRP A 17 11.14 0.67 25.29
N SER A 18 10.49 0.42 26.43
CA SER A 18 9.98 1.45 27.32
C SER A 18 10.28 1.12 28.78
N ASP A 19 10.62 2.15 29.56
CA ASP A 19 10.72 2.09 31.03
C ASP A 19 9.76 3.08 31.71
N GLU A 20 9.96 3.33 33.01
CA GLU A 20 9.15 4.25 33.81
C GLU A 20 9.18 5.71 33.31
N THR A 21 10.20 6.09 32.55
CA THR A 21 10.51 7.49 32.20
C THR A 21 10.74 7.74 30.71
N SER A 22 10.97 6.70 29.92
CA SER A 22 11.36 6.82 28.52
C SER A 22 10.71 5.74 27.64
N VAL A 23 10.58 6.06 26.35
CA VAL A 23 10.23 5.10 25.29
C VAL A 23 11.25 5.29 24.18
N THR A 24 12.10 4.29 23.96
CA THR A 24 13.14 4.33 22.93
C THR A 24 12.70 3.53 21.71
N VAL A 25 12.64 4.16 20.55
CA VAL A 25 12.32 3.53 19.26
C VAL A 25 13.54 3.63 18.35
N LEU A 26 14.12 2.49 17.97
CA LEU A 26 15.31 2.41 17.11
C LEU A 26 16.42 3.42 17.53
N GLY A 27 16.69 3.47 18.83
CA GLY A 27 17.72 4.35 19.42
C GLY A 27 17.33 5.83 19.57
N ARG A 28 16.05 6.19 19.39
CA ARG A 28 15.53 7.56 19.52
C ARG A 28 14.51 7.64 20.65
N ASP A 29 14.56 8.68 21.47
CA ASP A 29 13.55 8.87 22.51
C ASP A 29 12.24 9.40 21.91
N LEU A 30 11.13 8.72 22.17
CA LEU A 30 9.82 9.06 21.65
C LEU A 30 9.36 10.45 22.09
N CYS A 31 9.59 10.79 23.36
CA CYS A 31 9.12 12.01 23.98
C CYS A 31 9.92 13.22 23.52
N THR A 32 11.25 13.10 23.41
CA THR A 32 12.13 14.23 23.09
C THR A 32 12.50 14.30 21.63
N ASP A 33 12.62 13.19 20.90
CA ASP A 33 13.17 13.17 19.54
C ASP A 33 12.11 12.99 18.45
N LEU A 34 10.96 12.37 18.77
CA LEU A 34 9.96 11.98 17.77
C LEU A 34 8.68 12.81 17.85
N ILE A 35 8.03 12.88 19.02
CA ILE A 35 6.76 13.60 19.19
C ILE A 35 6.94 15.09 18.80
N GLY A 36 6.10 15.55 17.88
CA GLY A 36 6.12 16.93 17.37
C GLY A 36 7.27 17.27 16.42
N LYS A 37 8.17 16.32 16.13
CA LYS A 37 9.34 16.51 15.25
C LYS A 37 9.32 15.63 14.01
N VAL A 38 8.68 14.46 14.09
CA VAL A 38 8.59 13.48 13.01
C VAL A 38 7.12 13.26 12.67
N ASP A 39 6.77 13.40 11.39
CA ASP A 39 5.42 13.09 10.92
C ASP A 39 5.16 11.56 10.87
N LEU A 40 3.89 11.18 10.77
CA LEU A 40 3.51 9.76 10.81
C LEU A 40 4.13 8.93 9.67
N GLY A 41 4.29 9.49 8.48
CA GLY A 41 4.87 8.79 7.35
C GLY A 41 6.37 8.60 7.51
N ALA A 42 7.08 9.61 7.97
CA ALA A 42 8.50 9.53 8.29
C ALA A 42 8.77 8.55 9.45
N PHE A 43 7.88 8.49 10.44
CA PHE A 43 7.98 7.51 11.53
C PHE A 43 7.70 6.09 11.03
N ALA A 44 6.72 5.90 10.15
CA ALA A 44 6.50 4.61 9.49
C ALA A 44 7.71 4.22 8.61
N PHE A 45 8.29 5.16 7.87
CA PHE A 45 9.51 4.92 7.10
C PHE A 45 10.67 4.46 7.98
N LEU A 46 10.87 5.10 9.15
CA LEU A 46 11.86 4.69 10.14
C LEU A 46 11.65 3.23 10.58
N LEU A 47 10.42 2.82 10.87
CA LEU A 47 10.14 1.44 11.27
C LEU A 47 10.35 0.41 10.16
N LEU A 48 10.18 0.81 8.89
CA LEU A 48 10.29 -0.08 7.73
C LEU A 48 11.72 -0.15 7.16
N THR A 49 12.58 0.82 7.49
CA THR A 49 13.92 0.96 6.90
C THR A 49 15.04 1.10 7.94
N GLU A 50 14.70 1.20 9.22
CA GLU A 50 15.61 1.39 10.36
C GLU A 50 16.44 2.69 10.30
N ARG A 51 16.06 3.65 9.45
CA ARG A 51 16.70 4.96 9.32
C ARG A 51 15.67 6.07 9.12
N MET A 52 16.06 7.29 9.46
CA MET A 52 15.24 8.44 9.11
C MET A 52 15.26 8.66 7.59
N PRO A 53 14.13 9.06 6.99
CA PRO A 53 14.12 9.49 5.60
C PRO A 53 14.82 10.84 5.44
N ALA A 54 15.44 11.06 4.28
CA ALA A 54 15.73 12.41 3.79
C ALA A 54 14.43 13.12 3.38
N ASP A 55 14.45 14.45 3.25
CA ASP A 55 13.25 15.25 2.93
C ASP A 55 12.51 14.76 1.66
N ALA A 56 13.26 14.42 0.62
CA ALA A 56 12.70 13.87 -0.62
C ALA A 56 12.04 12.49 -0.41
N GLU A 57 12.63 11.64 0.43
CA GLU A 57 12.07 10.33 0.76
C GLU A 57 10.80 10.45 1.60
N ALA A 58 10.80 11.36 2.58
CA ALA A 58 9.64 11.66 3.40
C ALA A 58 8.48 12.18 2.54
N ALA A 59 8.77 13.11 1.62
CA ALA A 59 7.76 13.65 0.70
C ALA A 59 7.16 12.58 -0.22
N LEU A 60 8.00 11.75 -0.84
CA LEU A 60 7.53 10.70 -1.75
C LEU A 60 6.77 9.59 -1.00
N PHE A 61 7.27 9.15 0.16
CA PHE A 61 6.61 8.12 0.98
C PHE A 61 5.25 8.61 1.49
N ASN A 62 5.16 9.85 1.98
CA ASN A 62 3.88 10.45 2.39
C ASN A 62 2.90 10.55 1.21
N ALA A 63 3.36 11.00 0.04
CA ALA A 63 2.52 11.08 -1.15
C ALA A 63 1.98 9.69 -1.57
N ALA A 64 2.82 8.65 -1.51
CA ALA A 64 2.41 7.28 -1.78
C ALA A 64 1.32 6.81 -0.81
N LEU A 65 1.47 7.06 0.50
CA LEU A 65 0.45 6.72 1.50
C LEU A 65 -0.84 7.51 1.26
N VAL A 66 -0.77 8.83 1.05
CA VAL A 66 -1.93 9.69 0.79
C VAL A 66 -2.74 9.19 -0.40
N SER A 67 -2.07 8.75 -1.46
CA SER A 67 -2.73 8.24 -2.68
C SER A 67 -3.58 6.98 -2.46
N LEU A 68 -3.38 6.28 -1.33
CA LEU A 68 -4.09 5.06 -0.96
C LEU A 68 -5.22 5.28 0.05
N VAL A 69 -5.20 6.39 0.80
CA VAL A 69 -6.05 6.60 1.98
C VAL A 69 -7.53 6.40 1.65
N GLU A 70 -8.02 7.00 0.55
CA GLU A 70 -9.43 6.94 0.19
C GLU A 70 -9.69 6.53 -1.27
N HIS A 71 -10.76 5.75 -1.47
CA HIS A 71 -11.27 5.32 -2.76
C HIS A 71 -12.82 5.15 -2.76
N GLY A 72 -13.50 5.78 -1.80
CA GLY A 72 -14.96 5.80 -1.70
C GLY A 72 -15.53 4.54 -1.01
N ILE A 73 -16.80 4.25 -1.29
CA ILE A 73 -17.55 3.13 -0.70
C ILE A 73 -17.12 1.78 -1.33
N THR A 74 -15.89 1.39 -1.01
CA THR A 74 -15.31 0.09 -1.38
C THR A 74 -15.91 -1.03 -0.53
N PRO A 75 -15.78 -2.32 -0.94
CA PRO A 75 -16.18 -3.45 -0.11
C PRO A 75 -15.56 -3.41 1.31
N ASN A 76 -14.34 -2.89 1.44
CA ASN A 76 -13.63 -2.76 2.71
C ASN A 76 -14.26 -1.67 3.62
N ALA A 77 -14.64 -0.54 3.04
CA ALA A 77 -15.37 0.52 3.77
C ALA A 77 -16.77 0.04 4.20
N LEU A 78 -17.46 -0.69 3.32
CA LEU A 78 -18.75 -1.32 3.63
C LEU A 78 -18.63 -2.36 4.75
N ALA A 79 -17.65 -3.27 4.66
CA ALA A 79 -17.39 -4.27 5.69
C ALA A 79 -17.13 -3.61 7.04
N THR A 80 -16.29 -2.58 7.06
CA THR A 80 -16.01 -1.79 8.26
C THR A 80 -17.28 -1.23 8.89
N ARG A 81 -18.12 -0.55 8.12
CA ARG A 81 -19.37 0.06 8.61
C ARG A 81 -20.41 -0.98 9.05
N LEU A 82 -20.55 -2.08 8.30
CA LEU A 82 -21.49 -3.15 8.64
C LEU A 82 -21.05 -3.92 9.90
N THR A 83 -19.76 -4.16 10.08
CA THR A 83 -19.24 -4.73 11.34
C THR A 83 -19.48 -3.78 12.51
N TYR A 84 -19.25 -2.48 12.30
CA TYR A 84 -19.53 -1.47 13.34
C TYR A 84 -21.01 -1.42 13.73
N LEU A 85 -21.93 -1.53 12.77
CA LEU A 85 -23.38 -1.61 13.05
C LEU A 85 -23.73 -2.78 13.98
N GLY A 86 -23.05 -3.92 13.83
CA GLY A 86 -23.28 -5.11 14.65
C GLY A 86 -22.64 -5.08 16.03
N ALA A 87 -21.51 -4.37 16.20
CA ALA A 87 -20.75 -4.28 17.44
C ALA A 87 -20.16 -2.85 17.62
N PRO A 88 -20.99 -1.85 17.93
CA PRO A 88 -20.59 -0.45 18.00
C PRO A 88 -19.55 -0.14 19.11
N GLU A 89 -19.46 -1.00 20.12
CA GLU A 89 -18.45 -0.95 21.18
C GLU A 89 -17.04 -1.37 20.71
N SER A 90 -16.94 -1.99 19.53
CA SER A 90 -15.72 -2.65 19.05
C SER A 90 -15.18 -2.01 17.76
N LEU A 91 -14.87 -0.71 17.81
CA LEU A 91 -14.33 0.08 16.69
C LEU A 91 -13.12 -0.56 16.00
N GLN A 92 -12.16 -1.07 16.78
CA GLN A 92 -10.96 -1.73 16.27
C GLN A 92 -11.28 -2.98 15.44
N SER A 93 -12.31 -3.74 15.82
CA SER A 93 -12.74 -4.92 15.07
C SER A 93 -13.43 -4.54 13.76
N ALA A 94 -14.15 -3.42 13.74
CA ALA A 94 -14.70 -2.87 12.51
C ALA A 94 -13.58 -2.47 11.53
N VAL A 95 -12.55 -1.75 12.00
CA VAL A 95 -11.38 -1.42 11.17
C VAL A 95 -10.69 -2.70 10.69
N ALA A 96 -10.45 -3.66 11.58
CA ALA A 96 -9.86 -4.94 11.22
C ALA A 96 -10.67 -5.67 10.14
N ALA A 97 -12.00 -5.69 10.23
CA ALA A 97 -12.87 -6.29 9.23
C ALA A 97 -12.67 -5.68 7.83
N GLY A 98 -12.54 -4.35 7.75
CA GLY A 98 -12.20 -3.69 6.48
C GLY A 98 -10.79 -4.04 5.97
N LEU A 99 -9.82 -4.12 6.86
CA LEU A 99 -8.43 -4.46 6.50
C LEU A 99 -8.30 -5.91 6.04
N LEU A 100 -9.06 -6.85 6.60
CA LEU A 100 -9.09 -8.26 6.19
C LEU A 100 -9.57 -8.44 4.73
N GLY A 101 -10.28 -7.44 4.17
CA GLY A 101 -10.65 -7.42 2.76
C GLY A 101 -9.53 -7.01 1.79
N LEU A 102 -8.35 -6.60 2.30
CA LEU A 102 -7.21 -6.23 1.46
C LEU A 102 -6.51 -7.49 0.93
N GLY A 103 -6.30 -7.56 -0.38
CA GLY A 103 -5.81 -8.77 -1.04
C GLY A 103 -5.47 -8.54 -2.51
N SER A 104 -5.42 -9.59 -3.32
CA SER A 104 -4.96 -9.50 -4.71
C SER A 104 -5.75 -8.51 -5.59
N ARG A 105 -7.03 -8.27 -5.29
CA ARG A 105 -7.89 -7.33 -6.03
C ARG A 105 -7.74 -5.87 -5.58
N PHE A 106 -7.45 -5.64 -4.31
CA PHE A 106 -7.36 -4.30 -3.71
C PHE A 106 -6.03 -4.17 -2.99
N VAL A 107 -5.18 -3.22 -3.39
CA VAL A 107 -3.83 -2.99 -2.83
C VAL A 107 -2.81 -4.08 -3.17
N GLY A 108 -3.20 -5.34 -3.37
CA GLY A 108 -2.28 -6.48 -3.52
C GLY A 108 -1.35 -6.44 -4.73
N THR A 109 -1.61 -5.61 -5.74
CA THR A 109 -0.73 -5.44 -6.91
C THR A 109 0.52 -4.60 -6.62
N ILE A 110 0.58 -3.87 -5.50
CA ILE A 110 1.76 -3.06 -5.11
C ILE A 110 2.98 -3.97 -4.96
N GLU A 111 2.86 -5.06 -4.21
CA GLU A 111 3.95 -5.99 -3.92
C GLU A 111 4.49 -6.65 -5.19
N GLY A 112 3.61 -7.18 -6.03
CA GLY A 112 4.02 -7.78 -7.31
C GLY A 112 4.66 -6.76 -8.25
N SER A 113 4.19 -5.52 -8.26
CA SER A 113 4.80 -4.45 -9.06
C SER A 113 6.18 -4.07 -8.53
N ALA A 114 6.30 -3.84 -7.22
CA ALA A 114 7.58 -3.54 -6.57
C ALA A 114 8.60 -4.66 -6.80
N GLN A 115 8.16 -5.92 -6.75
CA GLN A 115 9.04 -7.08 -6.95
C GLN A 115 9.71 -7.08 -8.32
N TYR A 116 8.95 -7.00 -9.41
CA TYR A 116 9.57 -7.04 -10.75
C TYR A 116 10.32 -5.75 -11.06
N LEU A 117 9.86 -4.60 -10.55
CA LEU A 117 10.55 -3.32 -10.74
C LEU A 117 11.90 -3.30 -10.00
N ALA A 118 11.97 -3.85 -8.79
CA ALA A 118 13.23 -3.98 -8.04
C ALA A 118 14.22 -4.86 -8.80
N ALA A 119 13.77 -6.01 -9.29
CA ALA A 119 14.61 -6.94 -10.05
C ALA A 119 15.11 -6.31 -11.37
N GLY A 120 14.20 -5.70 -12.13
CA GLY A 120 14.52 -5.06 -13.41
C GLY A 120 15.45 -3.86 -13.24
N ALA A 121 15.16 -2.97 -12.29
CA ALA A 121 16.02 -1.80 -12.02
C ALA A 121 17.43 -2.20 -11.57
N SER A 122 17.55 -3.26 -10.75
CA SER A 122 18.84 -3.82 -10.35
C SER A 122 19.62 -4.38 -11.55
N SER A 123 18.93 -5.05 -12.49
CA SER A 123 19.57 -5.58 -13.71
C SER A 123 19.99 -4.51 -14.71
N LEU A 124 19.23 -3.41 -14.80
CA LEU A 124 19.44 -2.33 -15.78
C LEU A 124 20.55 -1.35 -15.34
N GLY A 125 20.65 -1.07 -14.04
CA GLY A 125 21.50 0.01 -13.52
C GLY A 125 20.90 1.40 -13.74
N ALA A 126 21.55 2.43 -13.21
CA ALA A 126 21.01 3.80 -13.20
C ALA A 126 21.01 4.48 -14.58
N ASP A 127 21.98 4.14 -15.43
CA ASP A 127 22.22 4.79 -16.72
C ASP A 127 21.64 4.02 -17.91
N ALA A 128 20.68 3.13 -17.67
CA ALA A 128 20.06 2.32 -18.71
C ALA A 128 19.38 3.18 -19.78
N ASP A 129 19.68 2.88 -21.05
CA ASP A 129 19.04 3.50 -22.20
C ASP A 129 17.62 2.94 -22.43
N ASP A 130 16.89 3.57 -23.36
CA ASP A 130 15.50 3.19 -23.64
C ASP A 130 15.39 1.78 -24.25
N ASP A 131 16.40 1.33 -25.01
CA ASP A 131 16.41 0.01 -25.66
C ASP A 131 16.56 -1.12 -24.62
N ALA A 132 17.47 -0.95 -23.65
CA ALA A 132 17.64 -1.89 -22.55
C ALA A 132 16.38 -1.98 -21.69
N ILE A 133 15.75 -0.84 -21.39
CA ILE A 133 14.49 -0.80 -20.63
C ILE A 133 13.36 -1.49 -21.39
N ALA A 134 13.24 -1.24 -22.70
CA ALA A 134 12.22 -1.88 -23.53
C ALA A 134 12.42 -3.40 -23.61
N ALA A 135 13.66 -3.87 -23.74
CA ALA A 135 13.99 -5.29 -23.76
C ALA A 135 13.64 -5.97 -22.42
N GLU A 136 13.97 -5.35 -21.30
CA GLU A 136 13.64 -5.87 -19.97
C GLU A 136 12.12 -5.88 -19.73
N ALA A 137 11.42 -4.83 -20.15
CA ALA A 137 9.96 -4.76 -20.09
C ALA A 137 9.29 -5.89 -20.88
N ALA A 138 9.75 -6.17 -22.11
CA ALA A 138 9.26 -7.28 -22.92
C ALA A 138 9.46 -8.62 -22.22
N ARG A 139 10.67 -8.86 -21.65
CA ARG A 139 10.98 -10.07 -20.88
C ARG A 139 10.06 -10.26 -19.68
N ILE A 140 9.79 -9.18 -18.94
CA ILE A 140 8.86 -9.20 -17.80
C ILE A 140 7.45 -9.59 -18.26
N VAL A 141 6.94 -8.93 -19.29
CA VAL A 141 5.59 -9.18 -19.83
C VAL A 141 5.46 -10.62 -20.34
N ASP A 142 6.45 -11.13 -21.08
CA ASP A 142 6.48 -12.51 -21.55
C ASP A 142 6.46 -13.52 -20.41
N GLY A 143 7.19 -13.24 -19.32
CA GLY A 143 7.18 -14.08 -18.12
C GLY A 143 5.78 -14.20 -17.49
N PHE A 144 5.06 -13.10 -17.33
CA PHE A 144 3.69 -13.15 -16.81
C PHE A 144 2.74 -13.86 -17.78
N ARG A 145 2.88 -13.62 -19.09
CA ARG A 145 2.07 -14.27 -20.12
C ARG A 145 2.28 -15.78 -20.18
N SER A 146 3.52 -16.26 -20.07
CA SER A 146 3.82 -17.70 -20.09
C SER A 146 3.17 -18.43 -18.90
N ARG A 147 2.98 -17.73 -17.77
CA ARG A 147 2.27 -18.22 -16.59
C ARG A 147 0.76 -17.95 -16.61
N ARG A 148 0.25 -17.29 -17.64
CA ARG A 148 -1.16 -16.84 -17.77
C ARG A 148 -1.60 -15.94 -16.60
N GLU A 149 -0.68 -15.14 -16.11
CA GLU A 149 -0.90 -14.17 -15.03
C GLU A 149 -1.08 -12.76 -15.60
N HIS A 150 -1.79 -11.92 -14.85
CA HIS A 150 -1.84 -10.49 -15.13
C HIS A 150 -0.56 -9.81 -14.63
N VAL A 151 -0.06 -8.85 -15.40
CA VAL A 151 1.07 -8.01 -14.98
C VAL A 151 0.58 -7.05 -13.89
N PRO A 152 1.14 -7.11 -12.66
CA PRO A 152 0.71 -6.22 -11.58
C PRO A 152 1.15 -4.76 -11.85
N GLY A 153 0.35 -3.80 -11.35
CA GLY A 153 0.67 -2.37 -11.46
C GLY A 153 0.29 -1.70 -12.78
N VAL A 154 -0.27 -2.44 -13.74
CA VAL A 154 -0.76 -1.89 -15.02
C VAL A 154 -2.23 -2.26 -15.27
N GLY A 155 -2.93 -1.40 -15.99
CA GLY A 155 -4.36 -1.50 -16.29
C GLY A 155 -5.25 -0.94 -15.18
N HIS A 156 -6.39 -0.38 -15.59
CA HIS A 156 -7.41 0.15 -14.69
C HIS A 156 -8.80 0.00 -15.31
N PRO A 157 -9.87 -0.30 -14.54
CA PRO A 157 -11.23 -0.43 -15.09
C PRO A 157 -11.79 0.91 -15.61
N ILE A 158 -11.55 2.01 -14.87
CA ILE A 158 -12.08 3.35 -15.15
C ILE A 158 -11.10 4.23 -15.93
N HIS A 159 -9.90 4.46 -15.39
CA HIS A 159 -8.88 5.33 -15.98
C HIS A 159 -8.25 4.76 -17.25
N LYS A 160 -8.72 5.23 -18.40
CA LYS A 160 -8.15 4.99 -19.72
C LYS A 160 -8.25 6.29 -20.53
N PRO A 161 -7.21 6.71 -21.26
CA PRO A 161 -5.95 5.99 -21.50
C PRO A 161 -4.88 6.17 -20.41
N VAL A 162 -5.10 7.01 -19.38
CA VAL A 162 -4.10 7.37 -18.35
C VAL A 162 -4.74 7.36 -16.96
N ASP A 163 -4.04 6.85 -15.95
CA ASP A 163 -4.38 7.04 -14.53
C ASP A 163 -3.67 8.31 -14.00
N PRO A 164 -4.41 9.42 -13.76
CA PRO A 164 -3.79 10.69 -13.39
C PRO A 164 -3.05 10.62 -12.04
N ARG A 165 -3.43 9.69 -11.16
CA ARG A 165 -2.77 9.51 -9.86
C ARG A 165 -1.41 8.88 -10.01
N ALA A 166 -1.30 7.91 -10.92
CA ALA A 166 -0.04 7.23 -11.21
C ALA A 166 0.98 8.22 -11.77
N GLU A 167 0.58 9.03 -12.76
CA GLU A 167 1.45 10.06 -13.33
C GLU A 167 1.83 11.12 -12.29
N ALA A 168 0.88 11.64 -11.50
CA ALA A 168 1.19 12.62 -10.46
C ALA A 168 2.24 12.13 -9.46
N LEU A 169 2.20 10.84 -9.07
CA LEU A 169 3.18 10.27 -8.14
C LEU A 169 4.56 10.06 -8.80
N LEU A 170 4.59 9.60 -10.06
CA LEU A 170 5.84 9.42 -10.82
C LEU A 170 6.51 10.77 -11.15
N ASP A 171 5.71 11.78 -11.46
CA ASP A 171 6.19 13.15 -11.73
C ASP A 171 6.71 13.80 -10.45
N LEU A 172 6.07 13.56 -9.30
CA LEU A 172 6.59 13.98 -7.99
C LEU A 172 7.94 13.30 -7.69
N ALA A 173 8.07 12.00 -7.92
CA ALA A 173 9.36 11.32 -7.73
C ALA A 173 10.46 11.95 -8.60
N THR A 174 10.13 12.29 -9.85
CA THR A 174 11.05 12.96 -10.78
C THR A 174 11.43 14.36 -10.28
N SER A 175 10.47 15.16 -9.81
CA SER A 175 10.73 16.53 -9.32
C SER A 175 11.53 16.56 -8.03
N LEU A 176 11.46 15.49 -7.23
CA LEU A 176 12.26 15.28 -6.03
C LEU A 176 13.68 14.74 -6.33
N GLY A 177 14.02 14.50 -7.60
CA GLY A 177 15.35 14.09 -8.04
C GLY A 177 15.64 12.59 -7.89
N PHE A 178 14.60 11.75 -7.76
CA PHE A 178 14.80 10.30 -7.72
C PHE A 178 15.24 9.75 -9.09
N PRO A 179 15.98 8.62 -9.12
CA PRO A 179 16.32 7.93 -10.36
C PRO A 179 15.11 7.61 -11.23
N SER A 180 15.24 7.77 -12.55
CA SER A 180 14.11 7.60 -13.47
C SER A 180 13.81 6.15 -13.84
N VAL A 181 14.75 5.22 -13.61
CA VAL A 181 14.70 3.85 -14.14
C VAL A 181 13.46 3.06 -13.68
N PRO A 182 13.08 3.00 -12.38
CA PRO A 182 11.87 2.29 -11.98
C PRO A 182 10.58 2.84 -12.63
N GLY A 183 10.47 4.17 -12.76
CA GLY A 183 9.33 4.80 -13.43
C GLY A 183 9.31 4.56 -14.94
N ARG A 184 10.46 4.66 -15.61
CA ARG A 184 10.62 4.35 -17.04
C ARG A 184 10.30 2.88 -17.33
N LEU A 185 10.78 1.96 -16.50
CA LEU A 185 10.50 0.54 -16.62
C LEU A 185 9.00 0.23 -16.45
N LEU A 186 8.33 0.84 -15.46
CA LEU A 186 6.88 0.68 -15.31
C LEU A 186 6.10 1.13 -16.56
N ARG A 187 6.48 2.29 -17.13
CA ARG A 187 5.86 2.81 -18.36
C ARG A 187 6.12 1.89 -19.56
N ALA A 188 7.35 1.37 -19.70
CA ALA A 188 7.70 0.41 -20.74
C ALA A 188 6.95 -0.92 -20.60
N VAL A 189 6.79 -1.44 -19.38
CA VAL A 189 5.97 -2.63 -19.08
C VAL A 189 4.51 -2.40 -19.45
N SER A 190 3.96 -1.23 -19.13
CA SER A 190 2.61 -0.82 -19.57
C SER A 190 2.47 -0.84 -21.09
N ALA A 191 3.43 -0.29 -21.83
CA ALA A 191 3.42 -0.28 -23.29
C ALA A 191 3.46 -1.69 -23.88
N ALA A 192 4.44 -2.52 -23.45
CA ALA A 192 4.59 -3.89 -23.91
C ALA A 192 3.37 -4.77 -23.56
N ALA A 193 2.80 -4.60 -22.36
CA ALA A 193 1.58 -5.32 -21.96
C ALA A 193 0.36 -4.89 -22.79
N SER A 194 0.27 -3.60 -23.11
CA SER A 194 -0.82 -3.06 -23.94
C SER A 194 -0.77 -3.62 -25.36
N GLU A 195 0.43 -3.65 -25.96
CA GLU A 195 0.67 -4.24 -27.27
C GLU A 195 0.33 -5.73 -27.29
N ALA A 196 0.87 -6.50 -26.34
CA ALA A 196 0.68 -7.95 -26.28
C ALA A 196 -0.78 -8.38 -25.99
N SER A 197 -1.60 -7.50 -25.41
CA SER A 197 -3.00 -7.76 -25.10
C SER A 197 -4.00 -7.12 -26.06
N GLY A 198 -3.56 -6.17 -26.90
CA GLY A 198 -4.43 -5.35 -27.75
C GLY A 198 -5.36 -4.42 -26.96
N ARG A 199 -5.06 -4.13 -25.69
CA ARG A 199 -5.87 -3.30 -24.79
C ARG A 199 -5.02 -2.20 -24.16
N SER A 200 -5.61 -1.05 -23.88
CA SER A 200 -4.94 0.00 -23.11
C SER A 200 -4.79 -0.43 -21.64
N LEU A 201 -3.54 -0.61 -21.21
CA LEU A 201 -3.15 -1.00 -19.85
C LEU A 201 -2.22 0.05 -19.23
N PRO A 202 -2.71 1.27 -18.91
CA PRO A 202 -1.85 2.32 -18.35
C PRO A 202 -1.23 1.91 -17.01
N PRO A 203 -0.10 2.50 -16.60
CA PRO A 203 0.34 2.42 -15.21
C PRO A 203 -0.80 2.88 -14.30
N ASN A 204 -1.09 2.09 -13.27
CA ASN A 204 -2.08 2.47 -12.27
C ASN A 204 -1.39 2.91 -10.98
N ILE A 205 -2.16 3.47 -10.05
CA ILE A 205 -1.59 3.98 -8.79
C ILE A 205 -0.77 2.94 -8.02
N THR A 206 -1.18 1.65 -8.04
CA THR A 206 -0.41 0.60 -7.35
C THR A 206 0.93 0.31 -8.02
N GLY A 207 1.01 0.46 -9.34
CA GLY A 207 2.28 0.36 -10.08
C GLY A 207 3.21 1.52 -9.74
N ALA A 208 2.67 2.75 -9.72
CA ALA A 208 3.45 3.93 -9.34
C ALA A 208 3.98 3.82 -7.90
N ILE A 209 3.17 3.34 -6.95
CA ILE A 209 3.63 3.05 -5.58
C ILE A 209 4.68 1.94 -5.58
N GLY A 210 4.51 0.90 -6.41
CA GLY A 210 5.53 -0.13 -6.60
C GLY A 210 6.88 0.45 -7.04
N ALA A 211 6.88 1.41 -7.96
CA ALA A 211 8.09 2.15 -8.34
C ALA A 211 8.63 2.98 -7.16
N SER A 212 7.76 3.69 -6.42
CA SER A 212 8.17 4.45 -5.23
C SER A 212 8.82 3.56 -4.16
N VAL A 213 8.32 2.35 -3.92
CA VAL A 213 8.92 1.37 -3.00
C VAL A 213 10.36 1.07 -3.38
N VAL A 214 10.63 0.86 -4.67
CA VAL A 214 11.99 0.64 -5.19
C VAL A 214 12.86 1.88 -5.00
N LEU A 215 12.35 3.06 -5.33
CA LEU A 215 13.08 4.33 -5.21
C LEU A 215 13.44 4.68 -3.76
N LEU A 216 12.59 4.30 -2.82
CA LEU A 216 12.74 4.55 -1.39
C LEU A 216 13.58 3.49 -0.67
N GLY A 217 13.97 2.42 -1.37
CA GLY A 217 14.71 1.30 -0.78
C GLY A 217 13.91 0.49 0.23
N VAL A 218 12.58 0.50 0.14
CA VAL A 218 11.71 -0.32 0.99
C VAL A 218 11.68 -1.75 0.44
N ASP A 219 11.75 -2.75 1.32
CA ASP A 219 11.65 -4.14 0.93
C ASP A 219 10.29 -4.43 0.25
N TRP A 220 10.32 -4.92 -0.98
CA TRP A 220 9.11 -5.17 -1.76
C TRP A 220 8.18 -6.19 -1.06
N ARG A 221 8.71 -7.09 -0.23
CA ARG A 221 7.94 -8.14 0.49
C ARG A 221 6.96 -7.55 1.50
N ILE A 222 7.23 -6.35 2.00
CA ILE A 222 6.37 -5.64 2.95
C ILE A 222 5.59 -4.50 2.28
N ALA A 223 5.71 -4.31 0.96
CA ALA A 223 5.12 -3.19 0.23
C ALA A 223 3.60 -3.12 0.35
N ARG A 224 2.91 -4.27 0.49
CA ARG A 224 1.47 -4.30 0.76
C ARG A 224 1.09 -3.63 2.08
N GLY A 225 2.01 -3.63 3.05
CA GLY A 225 1.86 -2.95 4.34
C GLY A 225 1.59 -1.44 4.19
N LEU A 226 2.11 -0.78 3.15
CA LEU A 226 1.83 0.63 2.89
C LEU A 226 0.33 0.88 2.67
N GLY A 227 -0.34 -0.02 1.94
CA GLY A 227 -1.79 0.06 1.77
C GLY A 227 -2.55 -0.28 3.03
N VAL A 228 -2.07 -1.18 3.88
CA VAL A 228 -2.69 -1.43 5.20
C VAL A 228 -2.61 -0.18 6.08
N ILE A 229 -1.45 0.46 6.16
CA ILE A 229 -1.22 1.70 6.91
C ILE A 229 -2.17 2.79 6.40
N ALA A 230 -2.14 3.06 5.09
CA ALA A 230 -2.95 4.12 4.50
C ALA A 230 -4.46 3.86 4.64
N ARG A 231 -4.92 2.63 4.38
CA ARG A 231 -6.35 2.29 4.47
C ARG A 231 -6.88 2.37 5.89
N THR A 232 -6.04 2.11 6.90
CA THR A 232 -6.44 2.26 8.30
C THR A 232 -6.96 3.68 8.58
N VAL A 233 -6.28 4.71 8.04
CA VAL A 233 -6.69 6.11 8.18
C VAL A 233 -8.08 6.35 7.58
N GLY A 234 -8.30 5.91 6.33
CA GLY A 234 -9.59 6.08 5.64
C GLY A 234 -10.73 5.33 6.33
N LEU A 235 -10.47 4.10 6.80
CA LEU A 235 -11.48 3.30 7.50
C LEU A 235 -11.92 3.93 8.83
N VAL A 236 -11.00 4.51 9.60
CA VAL A 236 -11.35 5.29 10.79
C VAL A 236 -12.17 6.53 10.41
N GLY A 237 -11.80 7.22 9.33
CA GLY A 237 -12.59 8.33 8.78
C GLY A 237 -14.02 7.93 8.41
N HIS A 238 -14.19 6.76 7.79
CA HIS A 238 -15.50 6.20 7.48
C HIS A 238 -16.33 5.93 8.73
N LEU A 239 -15.73 5.42 9.81
CA LEU A 239 -16.41 5.20 11.08
C LEU A 239 -16.79 6.50 11.79
N ARG A 240 -15.95 7.53 11.72
CA ARG A 240 -16.31 8.88 12.20
C ARG A 240 -17.53 9.41 11.47
N GLU A 241 -17.65 9.16 10.16
CA GLU A 241 -18.87 9.50 9.43
C GLU A 241 -20.04 8.64 9.86
N GLU A 242 -19.87 7.32 9.99
CA GLU A 242 -20.92 6.40 10.41
C GLU A 242 -21.51 6.74 11.80
N LEU A 243 -20.69 7.29 12.71
CA LEU A 243 -21.11 7.80 14.01
C LEU A 243 -22.02 9.03 13.93
N ALA A 244 -21.80 9.89 12.93
CA ALA A 244 -22.53 11.15 12.77
C ALA A 244 -23.75 11.00 11.85
N GLU A 245 -23.56 10.29 10.74
CA GLU A 245 -24.53 10.08 9.66
C GLU A 245 -24.52 8.60 9.26
N PRO A 246 -25.29 7.74 9.98
CA PRO A 246 -25.27 6.30 9.76
C PRO A 246 -25.84 5.90 8.40
N MET A 247 -25.11 5.08 7.63
CA MET A 247 -25.62 4.47 6.39
C MET A 247 -25.71 2.95 6.45
N ALA A 248 -24.98 2.29 7.36
CA ALA A 248 -24.92 0.83 7.43
C ALA A 248 -26.30 0.21 7.65
N ASN A 249 -27.14 0.83 8.49
CA ASN A 249 -28.50 0.35 8.76
C ASN A 249 -29.37 0.41 7.49
N THR A 250 -29.29 1.53 6.75
CA THR A 250 -29.97 1.69 5.47
C THR A 250 -29.52 0.64 4.47
N ILE A 251 -28.21 0.45 4.32
CA ILE A 251 -27.64 -0.58 3.42
C ILE A 251 -28.16 -1.97 3.79
N TRP A 252 -28.13 -2.33 5.08
CA TRP A 252 -28.62 -3.61 5.55
C TRP A 252 -30.11 -3.80 5.25
N ARG A 253 -30.96 -2.85 5.65
CA ARG A 253 -32.42 -2.95 5.46
C ARG A 253 -32.82 -2.96 3.99
N THR A 254 -32.22 -2.11 3.17
CA THR A 254 -32.51 -2.08 1.72
C THR A 254 -32.06 -3.37 1.04
N THR A 255 -30.91 -3.90 1.44
CA THR A 255 -30.40 -5.17 0.91
C THR A 255 -31.29 -6.33 1.33
N ASP A 256 -31.69 -6.40 2.60
CA ASP A 256 -32.60 -7.42 3.12
C ASP A 256 -33.96 -7.38 2.42
N ASP A 257 -34.58 -6.21 2.31
CA ASP A 257 -35.85 -6.04 1.59
C ASP A 257 -35.73 -6.51 0.14
N SER A 258 -34.72 -6.03 -0.58
CA SER A 258 -34.56 -6.37 -1.99
C SER A 258 -34.25 -7.85 -2.20
N ALA A 259 -33.37 -8.42 -1.37
CA ALA A 259 -32.97 -9.83 -1.47
C ALA A 259 -34.13 -10.76 -1.10
N THR A 260 -34.95 -10.40 -0.11
CA THR A 260 -36.06 -11.23 0.37
C THR A 260 -37.41 -10.89 -0.25
N ARG A 261 -37.49 -9.90 -1.15
CA ARG A 261 -38.75 -9.46 -1.78
C ARG A 261 -39.57 -10.60 -2.38
N HIS A 262 -38.90 -11.57 -3.01
CA HIS A 262 -39.53 -12.74 -3.62
C HIS A 262 -40.17 -13.72 -2.62
N LEU A 263 -39.87 -13.58 -1.32
CA LEU A 263 -40.43 -14.38 -0.23
C LEU A 263 -41.61 -13.68 0.47
N ARG A 264 -41.82 -12.39 0.20
CA ARG A 264 -42.87 -11.59 0.86
C ARG A 264 -44.18 -11.71 0.03
N PRO A 265 -45.34 -11.83 0.69
CA PRO A 265 -46.65 -11.92 0.03
C PRO A 265 -46.96 -10.73 -0.89
#